data_AF-A0A2D5GWV9-F1
#
_entry.id   AF-A0A2D5GWV9-F1
#
_cell.length_a   1.000
_cell.length_b   1.000
_cell.length_c   1.000
_cell.angle_alpha   90.00
_cell.angle_beta   90.00
_cell.angle_gamma   90.00
#
_symmetry.space_group_name_H-M   'P 1'
#
loop_
_entity.id
_entity.type
_entity.pdbx_description
1 polymer ?
#
loop_
_entity_poly.entity_id
_entity_poly.type
_entity_poly.pdbx_seq_one_letter_code
_entity_poly.pdbx_strand_id
1 'polypeptide(L)' 'MTVSLLFASQVNAVVYLIPLLAVISLVYNATRYELPQIIIQRSIRFFFTSVIIMGALMTLLALLSWNL' A
#
# COMPACT_ATOMS: atom_id res chain seq x y z
N MET A 1 24.06 -16.37 -0.71
CA MET A 1 23.90 -15.52 -1.92
C MET A 1 22.46 -15.46 -2.44
N THR A 2 21.67 -16.54 -2.37
CA THR A 2 20.28 -16.56 -2.88
C THR A 2 19.32 -15.66 -2.09
N VAL A 3 19.39 -15.69 -0.76
CA VAL A 3 18.52 -14.88 0.13
C VAL A 3 18.72 -13.37 -0.09
N SER A 4 19.96 -12.93 -0.24
CA SER A 4 20.32 -11.52 -0.48
C SER A 4 19.77 -11.00 -1.82
N LEU A 5 19.79 -11.83 -2.87
CA LEU A 5 19.21 -11.50 -4.17
C LEU A 5 17.67 -11.51 -4.14
N LEU A 6 17.07 -12.40 -3.36
CA LEU A 6 15.62 -12.42 -3.10
C LEU A 6 15.15 -11.12 -2.45
N PHE A 7 15.83 -10.68 -1.39
CA PHE A 7 15.55 -9.38 -0.76
C PHE A 7 15.77 -8.21 -1.74
N ALA A 8 16.84 -8.21 -2.53
CA ALA A 8 17.09 -7.16 -3.52
C ALA A 8 15.98 -7.08 -4.60
N SER A 9 15.48 -8.23 -5.07
CA SER A 9 14.39 -8.29 -6.05
C SER A 9 13.06 -7.80 -5.47
N GLN A 10 12.76 -8.13 -4.20
CA GLN A 10 11.54 -7.66 -3.52
C GLN A 10 11.60 -6.19 -3.14
N VAL A 11 12.77 -5.67 -2.74
CA VAL A 11 12.97 -4.25 -2.48
C VAL A 11 12.57 -3.42 -3.69
N ASN A 12 12.90 -3.86 -4.90
CA ASN A 12 12.51 -3.16 -6.12
C ASN A 12 10.98 -3.03 -6.24
N ALA A 13 10.24 -4.11 -6.01
CA ALA A 13 8.77 -4.09 -6.10
C ALA A 13 8.13 -3.21 -5.00
N VAL A 14 8.58 -3.34 -3.75
CA VAL A 14 8.01 -2.59 -2.61
C VAL A 14 8.25 -1.08 -2.75
N VAL A 15 9.40 -0.68 -3.29
CA VAL A 15 9.71 0.74 -3.53
C VAL A 15 8.73 1.37 -4.52
N TYR A 16 8.25 0.62 -5.53
CA TYR A 16 7.25 1.12 -6.48
C TYR A 16 5.80 1.06 -5.98
N LEU A 17 5.50 0.23 -4.97
CA LEU A 17 4.14 0.15 -4.41
C LEU A 17 3.69 1.44 -3.72
N ILE A 18 4.61 2.13 -3.03
CA ILE A 18 4.30 3.38 -2.32
C ILE A 18 3.84 4.49 -3.29
N PRO A 19 4.62 4.87 -4.32
CA PRO A 19 4.20 5.90 -5.26
C PRO A 19 2.96 5.46 -6.06
N LEU A 20 2.86 4.18 -6.41
CA LEU A 20 1.67 3.65 -7.10
C LEU A 20 0.41 3.83 -6.24
N LEU A 21 0.46 3.43 -4.97
CA LEU A 21 -0.67 3.55 -4.05
C LEU A 21 -1.05 5.02 -3.84
N ALA A 22 -0.07 5.92 -3.73
CA ALA A 22 -0.31 7.35 -3.61
C ALA A 22 -1.04 7.90 -4.84
N VAL A 23 -0.59 7.55 -6.05
CA VAL A 23 -1.21 7.99 -7.31
C VAL A 23 -2.63 7.43 -7.44
N ILE A 24 -2.85 6.14 -7.20
CA ILE A 24 -4.20 5.54 -7.30
C ILE A 24 -5.15 6.18 -6.29
N SER A 25 -4.69 6.39 -5.05
CA SER A 25 -5.49 7.06 -4.00
C SER A 25 -5.91 8.47 -4.43
N LEU A 26 -4.97 9.21 -5.04
CA LEU A 26 -5.21 10.55 -5.55
C LEU A 26 -6.18 10.55 -6.73
N VAL A 27 -5.93 9.73 -7.75
CA VAL A 27 -6.75 9.63 -8.97
C VAL A 27 -8.19 9.23 -8.62
N TYR A 28 -8.36 8.23 -7.75
CA TYR A 28 -9.69 7.79 -7.31
C TYR A 28 -10.48 8.94 -6.67
N ASN A 29 -9.87 9.72 -5.77
CA ASN A 29 -10.58 10.84 -5.14
C ASN A 29 -10.74 12.04 -6.07
N ALA A 30 -9.79 12.29 -6.98
CA ALA A 30 -9.88 13.35 -7.98
C ALA A 30 -11.02 13.13 -8.99
N THR A 31 -11.37 11.88 -9.28
CA THR A 31 -12.53 11.56 -10.14
C THR A 31 -13.88 11.77 -9.44
N ARG A 32 -13.92 11.89 -8.12
CA ARG A 32 -15.15 11.89 -7.33
C ARG A 32 -15.48 13.23 -6.66
N TYR A 33 -14.46 14.05 -6.40
CA TYR A 33 -14.61 15.31 -5.70
C TYR A 33 -14.01 16.44 -6.53
N GLU A 34 -14.64 17.60 -6.49
CA GLU A 34 -14.20 18.79 -7.26
C GLU A 34 -13.27 19.69 -6.44
N LEU A 35 -13.41 19.67 -5.10
CA LEU A 35 -12.67 20.54 -4.19
C LEU A 35 -11.28 19.95 -3.86
N PRO A 36 -10.16 20.64 -4.18
CA PRO A 36 -8.80 20.13 -3.97
C PRO A 36 -8.49 19.71 -2.53
N GLN A 37 -9.00 20.48 -1.56
CA GLN A 37 -8.80 20.20 -0.13
C GLN A 37 -9.43 18.86 0.26
N ILE A 38 -10.62 18.56 -0.25
CA ILE A 38 -11.33 17.31 0.01
C ILE A 38 -10.63 16.15 -0.68
N ILE A 39 -10.18 16.34 -1.94
CA ILE A 39 -9.43 15.34 -2.69
C ILE A 39 -8.20 14.92 -1.88
N ILE A 40 -7.38 15.86 -1.43
CA ILE A 40 -6.13 15.56 -0.71
C ILE A 40 -6.42 14.85 0.63
N GLN A 41 -7.33 15.39 1.45
CA GLN A 41 -7.65 14.78 2.74
C GLN A 41 -8.16 13.34 2.62
N ARG A 42 -9.07 13.09 1.65
CA ARG A 42 -9.61 11.74 1.44
C ARG A 42 -8.59 10.80 0.79
N SER A 43 -7.73 11.30 -0.07
CA SER A 43 -6.63 10.53 -0.67
C SER A 43 -5.65 10.04 0.40
N ILE A 44 -5.26 10.92 1.32
CA ILE A 44 -4.38 10.58 2.44
C ILE A 44 -5.04 9.52 3.32
N ARG A 45 -6.30 9.73 3.70
CA ARG A 45 -7.05 8.74 4.50
C ARG A 45 -7.15 7.40 3.78
N PHE A 46 -7.46 7.39 2.49
CA PHE A 46 -7.58 6.17 1.69
C PHE A 46 -6.24 5.43 1.58
N PHE A 47 -5.15 6.15 1.33
CA PHE A 47 -3.78 5.62 1.30
C PHE A 47 -3.46 4.87 2.61
N PHE A 48 -3.58 5.55 3.76
CA PHE A 48 -3.28 4.91 5.05
C PHE A 48 -4.22 3.76 5.38
N THR A 49 -5.52 3.89 5.07
CA THR A 49 -6.50 2.81 5.29
C THR A 49 -6.10 1.55 4.52
N SER A 50 -5.69 1.70 3.26
CA SER A 50 -5.26 0.57 2.42
C SER A 50 -3.99 -0.10 2.96
N VAL A 51 -2.98 0.69 3.33
CA VAL A 51 -1.73 0.16 3.93
C VAL A 51 -2.03 -0.60 5.22
N ILE A 52 -2.87 -0.05 6.10
CA ILE A 52 -3.19 -0.69 7.39
C ILE A 52 -3.94 -2.00 7.17
N ILE A 53 -4.97 -2.01 6.31
CA ILE A 53 -5.76 -3.23 6.06
C ILE A 53 -4.89 -4.31 5.42
N MET A 54 -4.12 -3.98 4.38
CA MET A 54 -3.26 -4.99 3.74
C MET A 54 -2.13 -5.45 4.66
N GLY A 55 -1.54 -4.54 5.43
CA GLY A 55 -0.57 -4.89 6.46
C GLY A 55 -1.16 -5.86 7.50
N ALA A 56 -2.34 -5.56 8.02
CA ALA A 56 -3.03 -6.41 8.99
C ALA A 56 -3.42 -7.78 8.42
N LEU A 57 -3.86 -7.84 7.16
CA LEU A 57 -4.14 -9.12 6.49
C LEU A 57 -2.86 -9.94 6.30
N MET A 58 -1.77 -9.31 5.87
CA MET A 58 -0.48 -9.99 5.72
C MET A 58 0.05 -10.51 7.05
N THR A 59 -0.04 -9.73 8.13
CA THR A 59 0.40 -10.18 9.46
C THR A 59 -0.48 -11.31 9.98
N LEU A 60 -1.80 -11.23 9.81
CA LEU A 60 -2.73 -12.28 10.19
C LEU A 60 -2.41 -13.60 9.45
N LEU A 61 -2.20 -13.53 8.14
CA LEU A 61 -1.85 -14.70 7.33
C LEU A 61 -0.49 -15.27 7.71
N ALA A 62 0.50 -14.43 8.01
CA ALA A 62 1.81 -14.88 8.49
C ALA A 62 1.70 -15.62 9.82
N LEU A 63 0.93 -15.08 10.79
CA LEU A 63 0.67 -15.74 12.07
C LEU A 63 -0.03 -17.08 11.90
N LEU A 64 -1.03 -17.15 11.02
CA LEU A 64 -1.72 -18.40 10.72
C LEU A 64 -0.80 -19.42 10.06
N SER A 65 0.08 -18.96 9.16
CA SER A 65 1.06 -19.81 8.47
C SER A 65 2.12 -20.39 9.39
N TRP A 66 2.41 -19.79 10.55
CA TRP A 66 3.33 -20.37 11.53
C TRP A 66 2.73 -21.54 12.30
N ASN A 67 1.40 -21.61 12.35
CA ASN A 67 0.65 -22.65 13.06
C ASN A 67 0.05 -23.71 12.10
N LEU A 68 0.35 -23.58 10.81
CA LEU A 68 -0.01 -24.52 9.74
C LEU A 68 1.24 -25.32 9.34
#